data_AF-A4D9V7-F1
#
_entry.id   AF-A4D9V7-F1
#
_cell.length_a   1.000
_cell.length_b   1.000
_cell.length_c   1.000
_cell.angle_alpha   90.00
_cell.angle_beta   90.00
_cell.angle_gamma   90.00
#
_symmetry.space_group_name_H-M   'P 1'
#
loop_
_entity.id
_entity.type
_entity.pdbx_description
1 polymer ?
#
loop_
_entity_poly.entity_id
_entity_poly.type
_entity_poly.pdbx_seq_one_letter_code
_entity_poly.pdbx_strand_id
1 'polypeptide(L)'
;MSDQHMEKAHKEKTPPRDLSEGAIEQDEMQALLLDLVRVDEVEMVERLLPRVDDLYRFSSLIGKTVGELGSLPMAQMITRVCKEGAKHRAVDQFYHGAIKAGNVEFIDWLISSNQIPEYRDEAASITAAFVKSDSEDLWRLCEQFMAALSRADDIDRRMSDVCFEEPAINATCRIAKRENMLISLWESVGAIKKPKAAKLSYALGVVARTTCSIPLGRALLQHGANINGQKGKLAVSPLHFAARKSSVENAEFMRFLLFAGADPERVSRSRRPSDEIGAKEIVRWLGMTWNELVEQTRDCRRSTPTTPPDPSVKPGPWRPA
;
A
#
# COMPACT_ATOMS: atom_id res chain seq x y z
N MET A 1 -14.49 -76.41 47.78
CA MET A 1 -14.38 -74.95 47.59
C MET A 1 -13.03 -74.61 46.97
N SER A 2 -12.81 -74.93 45.69
CA SER A 2 -11.61 -74.49 44.97
C SER A 2 -11.75 -74.47 43.44
N ASP A 3 -12.95 -74.54 42.88
CA ASP A 3 -13.16 -74.56 41.42
C ASP A 3 -14.23 -73.54 40.98
N GLN A 4 -14.33 -72.39 41.64
CA GLN A 4 -15.16 -71.26 41.21
C GLN A 4 -14.38 -69.95 40.96
N HIS A 5 -13.05 -69.99 41.07
CA HIS A 5 -12.19 -68.81 40.89
C HIS A 5 -11.43 -68.76 39.55
N MET A 6 -11.46 -69.81 38.72
CA MET A 6 -10.69 -69.84 37.46
C MET A 6 -11.53 -69.64 36.19
N GLU A 7 -12.87 -69.59 36.28
CA GLU A 7 -13.75 -69.43 35.10
C GLU A 7 -14.27 -68.00 34.87
N LYS A 8 -13.81 -67.01 35.66
CA LYS A 8 -14.16 -65.59 35.49
C LYS A 8 -13.12 -64.77 34.72
N ALA A 9 -12.03 -65.39 34.27
CA ALA A 9 -10.91 -64.69 33.62
C ALA A 9 -11.00 -64.57 32.07
N HIS A 10 -12.08 -65.05 31.44
CA HIS A 10 -12.24 -64.94 29.99
C HIS A 10 -13.66 -64.54 29.59
N LYS A 11 -14.07 -63.31 29.91
CA LYS A 11 -15.22 -62.65 29.24
C LYS A 11 -15.29 -61.15 29.49
N GLU A 12 -14.16 -60.46 29.53
CA GLU A 12 -14.14 -59.02 29.29
C GLU A 12 -13.62 -58.80 27.87
N LYS A 13 -14.55 -58.82 26.90
CA LYS A 13 -14.35 -58.06 25.68
C LYS A 13 -14.20 -56.62 26.14
N THR A 14 -12.97 -56.12 26.17
CA THR A 14 -12.73 -54.68 26.23
C THR A 14 -13.61 -54.07 25.14
N PRO A 15 -14.54 -53.18 25.47
CA PRO A 15 -15.26 -52.44 24.43
C PRO A 15 -14.19 -51.74 23.57
N PRO A 16 -14.47 -51.49 22.28
CA PRO A 16 -13.60 -50.60 21.52
C PRO A 16 -13.40 -49.36 22.38
N ARG A 17 -12.14 -48.95 22.57
CA ARG A 17 -11.91 -47.56 22.95
C ARG A 17 -12.48 -46.76 21.80
N ASP A 18 -13.74 -46.37 21.92
CA ASP A 18 -14.22 -45.13 21.34
C ASP A 18 -13.26 -44.10 21.90
N LEU A 19 -12.27 -43.75 21.08
CA LEU A 19 -11.65 -42.44 21.19
C LEU A 19 -12.85 -41.52 21.08
N SER A 20 -13.30 -40.98 22.22
CA SER A 20 -14.23 -39.87 22.16
C SER A 20 -13.57 -38.91 21.18
N GLU A 21 -14.27 -38.57 20.09
CA GLU A 21 -13.99 -37.37 19.33
C GLU A 21 -14.12 -36.21 20.32
N GLY A 22 -13.09 -36.05 21.16
CA GLY A 22 -12.88 -34.85 21.94
C GLY A 22 -12.72 -33.82 20.85
N ALA A 23 -13.76 -33.03 20.66
CA ALA A 23 -13.77 -31.95 19.71
C ALA A 23 -12.53 -31.12 20.03
N ILE A 24 -11.49 -31.25 19.20
CA ILE A 24 -10.33 -30.39 19.27
C ILE A 24 -10.91 -28.98 19.21
N GLU A 25 -10.64 -28.18 20.23
CA GLU A 25 -11.16 -26.83 20.26
C GLU A 25 -10.68 -26.10 19.00
N GLN A 26 -11.53 -25.27 18.40
CA GLN A 26 -11.20 -24.64 17.12
C GLN A 26 -9.87 -23.85 17.18
N ASP A 27 -9.55 -23.28 18.34
CA ASP A 27 -8.28 -22.58 18.57
C ASP A 27 -7.07 -23.54 18.57
N GLU A 28 -7.21 -24.73 19.15
CA GLU A 28 -6.17 -25.78 19.12
C GLU A 28 -5.98 -26.34 17.71
N MET A 29 -7.08 -26.53 16.95
CA MET A 29 -7.03 -26.96 15.55
C MET A 29 -6.31 -25.93 14.69
N GLN A 30 -6.63 -24.64 14.86
CA GLN A 30 -5.98 -23.55 14.15
C GLN A 30 -4.49 -23.44 14.49
N ALA A 31 -4.13 -23.59 15.76
CA ALA A 31 -2.73 -23.60 16.19
C ALA A 31 -1.94 -24.77 15.56
N LEU A 32 -2.50 -25.99 15.61
CA LEU A 32 -1.90 -27.17 14.98
C LEU A 32 -1.71 -26.97 13.47
N LEU A 33 -2.74 -26.45 12.79
CA LEU A 33 -2.65 -26.16 11.35
C LEU A 33 -1.52 -25.17 11.03
N LEU A 34 -1.31 -24.14 11.86
CA LEU A 34 -0.21 -23.20 11.65
C LEU A 34 1.15 -23.87 11.86
N ASP A 35 1.27 -24.75 12.84
CA ASP A 35 2.52 -25.49 13.06
C ASP A 35 2.82 -26.42 11.89
N LEU A 36 1.81 -27.12 11.37
CA LEU A 36 1.93 -27.94 10.15
C LEU A 36 2.30 -27.10 8.93
N VAL A 37 1.75 -25.89 8.79
CA VAL A 37 2.16 -24.97 7.72
C VAL A 37 3.61 -24.54 7.88
N ARG A 38 4.09 -24.27 9.09
CA ARG A 38 5.48 -23.87 9.35
C ARG A 38 6.49 -24.96 9.02
N VAL A 39 6.10 -26.23 9.12
CA VAL A 39 6.93 -27.38 8.71
C VAL A 39 6.64 -27.85 7.28
N ASP A 40 5.81 -27.11 6.53
CA ASP A 40 5.42 -27.38 5.14
C ASP A 40 4.73 -28.75 4.92
N GLU A 41 3.96 -29.23 5.90
CA GLU A 41 3.25 -30.51 5.85
C GLU A 41 1.93 -30.40 5.06
N VAL A 42 2.05 -30.20 3.74
CA VAL A 42 0.94 -29.89 2.81
C VAL A 42 -0.20 -30.90 2.91
N GLU A 43 0.10 -32.20 2.92
CA GLU A 43 -0.93 -33.25 2.94
C GLU A 43 -1.77 -33.22 4.21
N MET A 44 -1.14 -32.96 5.35
CA MET A 44 -1.83 -32.93 6.63
C MET A 44 -2.67 -31.67 6.76
N VAL A 45 -2.15 -30.52 6.30
CA VAL A 45 -2.92 -29.28 6.23
C VAL A 45 -4.13 -29.48 5.32
N GLU A 46 -3.99 -30.06 4.13
CA GLU A 46 -5.12 -30.31 3.22
C GLU A 46 -6.22 -31.17 3.86
N ARG A 47 -5.85 -32.20 4.62
CA ARG A 47 -6.82 -33.08 5.30
C ARG A 47 -7.56 -32.37 6.43
N LEU A 48 -6.89 -31.47 7.15
CA LEU A 48 -7.43 -30.83 8.36
C LEU A 48 -8.11 -29.49 8.08
N LEU A 49 -7.72 -28.77 7.03
CA LEU A 49 -8.25 -27.44 6.69
C LEU A 49 -9.78 -27.40 6.54
N PRO A 50 -10.47 -28.40 5.96
CA PRO A 50 -11.93 -28.42 5.89
C PRO A 50 -12.65 -28.51 7.25
N ARG A 51 -11.94 -28.84 8.34
CA ARG A 51 -12.49 -28.96 9.69
C ARG A 51 -12.50 -27.64 10.47
N VAL A 52 -11.99 -26.55 9.87
CA VAL A 52 -11.98 -25.21 10.47
C VAL A 52 -13.32 -24.52 10.23
N ASP A 53 -13.99 -24.12 11.33
CA ASP A 53 -15.34 -23.54 11.28
C ASP A 53 -15.36 -22.15 10.61
N ASP A 54 -14.41 -21.26 10.96
CA ASP A 54 -14.27 -19.91 10.37
C ASP A 54 -13.02 -19.82 9.49
N LEU A 55 -13.04 -20.59 8.40
CA LEU A 55 -11.95 -20.60 7.42
C LEU A 55 -11.71 -19.21 6.80
N TYR A 56 -12.74 -18.34 6.74
CA TYR A 56 -12.57 -16.99 6.23
C TYR A 56 -11.64 -16.17 7.13
N ARG A 57 -11.87 -16.13 8.45
CA ARG A 57 -10.93 -15.41 9.34
C ARG A 57 -9.56 -16.06 9.39
N PHE A 58 -9.53 -17.39 9.46
CA PHE A 58 -8.26 -18.14 9.54
C PHE A 58 -7.41 -18.00 8.27
N SER A 59 -8.04 -17.82 7.10
CA SER A 59 -7.34 -17.62 5.81
C SER A 59 -6.33 -16.48 5.83
N SER A 60 -6.58 -15.44 6.65
CA SER A 60 -5.64 -14.34 6.80
C SER A 60 -4.33 -14.77 7.47
N LEU A 61 -4.42 -15.59 8.52
CA LEU A 61 -3.28 -16.01 9.32
C LEU A 61 -2.47 -17.10 8.59
N ILE A 62 -3.17 -18.07 7.99
CA ILE A 62 -2.53 -19.11 7.19
C ILE A 62 -1.87 -18.51 5.94
N GLY A 63 -2.55 -17.59 5.24
CA GLY A 63 -2.02 -16.92 4.05
C GLY A 63 -0.74 -16.16 4.37
N LYS A 64 -0.73 -15.39 5.46
CA LYS A 64 0.48 -14.68 5.88
C LYS A 64 1.63 -15.64 6.17
N THR A 65 1.36 -16.73 6.89
CA THR A 65 2.37 -17.73 7.26
C THR A 65 2.95 -18.42 6.01
N VAL A 66 2.11 -18.82 5.06
CA VAL A 66 2.53 -19.41 3.78
C VAL A 66 3.34 -18.42 2.96
N GLY A 67 2.93 -17.15 2.92
CA GLY A 67 3.69 -16.10 2.26
C GLY A 67 5.08 -15.92 2.88
N GLU A 68 5.18 -15.89 4.22
CA GLU A 68 6.45 -15.79 4.95
C GLU A 68 7.35 -17.00 4.71
N LEU A 69 6.79 -18.20 4.57
CA LEU A 69 7.53 -19.42 4.23
C LEU A 69 7.95 -19.46 2.75
N GLY A 70 7.12 -18.92 1.85
CA GLY A 70 7.34 -18.98 0.40
C GLY A 70 7.03 -20.35 -0.22
N SER A 71 6.19 -21.18 0.44
CA SER A 71 5.87 -22.52 -0.03
C SER A 71 4.87 -22.51 -1.19
N LEU A 72 5.37 -22.83 -2.40
CA LEU A 72 4.54 -23.01 -3.60
C LEU A 72 3.53 -24.16 -3.47
N PRO A 73 3.91 -25.36 -3.00
CA PRO A 73 2.95 -26.46 -2.85
C PRO A 73 1.81 -26.11 -1.89
N MET A 74 2.12 -25.45 -0.76
CA MET A 74 1.11 -25.04 0.21
C MET A 74 0.16 -23.97 -0.37
N ALA A 75 0.70 -22.98 -1.09
CA ALA A 75 -0.11 -21.94 -1.74
C ALA A 75 -1.02 -22.51 -2.83
N GLN A 76 -0.53 -23.45 -3.65
CA GLN A 76 -1.32 -24.16 -4.65
C GLN A 76 -2.44 -24.99 -4.02
N MET A 77 -2.15 -25.68 -2.92
CA MET A 77 -3.15 -26.43 -2.17
C MET A 77 -4.24 -25.49 -1.62
N ILE A 78 -3.86 -24.40 -0.94
CA ILE A 78 -4.83 -23.45 -0.36
C ILE A 78 -5.70 -22.83 -1.46
N THR A 79 -5.11 -22.40 -2.58
CA THR A 79 -5.87 -21.78 -3.69
C THR A 79 -6.83 -22.75 -4.38
N ARG A 80 -6.56 -24.05 -4.32
CA ARG A 80 -7.46 -25.11 -4.83
C ARG A 80 -8.57 -25.48 -3.84
N VAL A 81 -8.26 -25.58 -2.55
CA VAL A 81 -9.17 -26.15 -1.54
C VAL A 81 -10.10 -25.08 -0.92
N CYS A 82 -9.62 -23.84 -0.79
CA CYS A 82 -10.41 -22.77 -0.19
C CYS A 82 -11.50 -22.25 -1.14
N LYS A 83 -12.69 -21.98 -0.59
CA LYS A 83 -13.77 -21.25 -1.28
C LYS A 83 -13.30 -19.84 -1.66
N GLU A 84 -13.88 -19.28 -2.70
CA GLU A 84 -13.41 -18.04 -3.36
C GLU A 84 -13.12 -16.88 -2.38
N GLY A 85 -14.02 -16.60 -1.42
CA GLY A 85 -13.79 -15.54 -0.43
C GLY A 85 -12.61 -15.79 0.53
N ALA A 86 -12.40 -17.03 0.97
CA ALA A 86 -11.26 -17.40 1.82
C ALA A 86 -9.96 -17.49 1.01
N LYS A 87 -10.06 -17.93 -0.26
CA LYS A 87 -8.95 -17.96 -1.21
C LYS A 87 -8.42 -16.56 -1.48
N HIS A 88 -9.28 -15.59 -1.82
CA HIS A 88 -8.84 -14.20 -2.06
C HIS A 88 -8.12 -13.61 -0.85
N ARG A 89 -8.71 -13.75 0.34
CA ARG A 89 -8.09 -13.29 1.58
C ARG A 89 -6.75 -13.97 1.87
N ALA A 90 -6.61 -15.26 1.58
CA ALA A 90 -5.32 -15.95 1.70
C ALA A 90 -4.29 -15.40 0.71
N VAL A 91 -4.68 -15.19 -0.56
CA VAL A 91 -3.81 -14.64 -1.62
C VAL A 91 -3.31 -13.24 -1.27
N ASP A 92 -4.18 -12.37 -0.74
CA ASP A 92 -3.77 -11.03 -0.31
C ASP A 92 -2.70 -11.10 0.79
N GLN A 93 -2.83 -12.08 1.70
CA GLN A 93 -1.86 -12.28 2.77
C GLN A 93 -0.60 -13.04 2.33
N PHE A 94 -0.66 -13.84 1.25
CA PHE A 94 0.54 -14.41 0.62
C PHE A 94 1.51 -13.30 0.22
N TYR A 95 1.04 -12.25 -0.45
CA TYR A 95 1.87 -11.10 -0.81
C TYR A 95 2.48 -10.43 0.43
N HIS A 96 1.66 -10.13 1.44
CA HIS A 96 2.16 -9.45 2.64
C HIS A 96 3.24 -10.25 3.38
N GLY A 97 3.03 -11.56 3.54
CA GLY A 97 4.03 -12.44 4.14
C GLY A 97 5.29 -12.54 3.30
N ALA A 98 5.15 -12.72 1.99
CA ALA A 98 6.27 -12.91 1.07
C ALA A 98 7.11 -11.65 0.91
N ILE A 99 6.49 -10.48 0.82
CA ILE A 99 7.21 -9.19 0.76
C ILE A 99 7.99 -8.96 2.06
N LYS A 100 7.38 -9.28 3.21
CA LYS A 100 8.03 -9.14 4.52
C LYS A 100 9.23 -10.08 4.66
N ALA A 101 9.12 -11.32 4.18
CA ALA A 101 10.19 -12.31 4.23
C ALA A 101 11.23 -12.15 3.11
N GLY A 102 10.92 -11.41 2.04
CA GLY A 102 11.78 -11.27 0.88
C GLY A 102 11.73 -12.46 -0.09
N ASN A 103 10.61 -13.19 -0.14
CA ASN A 103 10.46 -14.39 -0.97
C ASN A 103 10.19 -14.03 -2.44
N VAL A 104 11.24 -13.61 -3.14
CA VAL A 104 11.18 -13.12 -4.54
C VAL A 104 10.59 -14.14 -5.50
N GLU A 105 11.05 -15.39 -5.46
CA GLU A 105 10.57 -16.46 -6.36
C GLU A 105 9.09 -16.77 -6.14
N PHE A 106 8.64 -16.72 -4.89
CA PHE A 106 7.24 -16.96 -4.54
C PHE A 106 6.34 -15.82 -5.03
N ILE A 107 6.78 -14.57 -4.91
CA ILE A 107 6.05 -13.40 -5.44
C ILE A 107 5.98 -13.45 -6.97
N ASP A 108 7.10 -13.77 -7.63
CA ASP A 108 7.14 -13.93 -9.09
C ASP A 108 6.13 -14.98 -9.56
N TRP A 109 6.05 -16.11 -8.85
CA TRP A 109 5.03 -17.13 -9.11
C TRP A 109 3.60 -16.62 -8.92
N LEU A 110 3.31 -15.86 -7.85
CA LEU A 110 1.97 -15.29 -7.62
C LEU A 110 1.56 -14.39 -8.80
N ILE A 111 2.45 -13.50 -9.22
CA ILE A 111 2.20 -12.56 -10.34
C ILE A 111 2.02 -13.33 -11.65
N SER A 112 2.92 -14.27 -11.94
CA SER A 112 2.93 -15.05 -13.19
C SER A 112 1.75 -16.02 -13.30
N SER A 113 1.24 -16.51 -12.17
CA SER A 113 0.06 -17.37 -12.09
C SER A 113 -1.26 -16.58 -11.98
N ASN A 114 -1.21 -15.27 -12.21
CA ASN A 114 -2.34 -14.35 -12.15
C ASN A 114 -3.11 -14.41 -10.81
N GLN A 115 -2.40 -14.68 -9.71
CA GLN A 115 -2.94 -14.58 -8.35
C GLN A 115 -2.87 -13.11 -7.93
N ILE A 116 -3.81 -12.32 -8.43
CA ILE A 116 -3.90 -10.87 -8.21
C ILE A 116 -4.98 -10.61 -7.15
N PRO A 117 -4.81 -9.59 -6.27
CA PRO A 117 -5.85 -9.21 -5.32
C PRO A 117 -7.17 -8.88 -6.02
N GLU A 118 -8.28 -9.30 -5.43
CA GLU A 118 -9.62 -9.03 -5.97
C GLU A 118 -10.03 -7.57 -5.78
N TYR A 119 -9.62 -6.99 -4.64
CA TYR A 119 -10.11 -5.71 -4.15
C TYR A 119 -9.03 -4.64 -4.20
N ARG A 120 -9.50 -3.41 -4.43
CA ARG A 120 -8.66 -2.25 -4.69
C ARG A 120 -7.85 -1.79 -3.48
N ASP A 121 -8.43 -1.86 -2.30
CA ASP A 121 -7.76 -1.45 -1.06
C ASP A 121 -6.62 -2.42 -0.73
N GLU A 122 -6.77 -3.70 -1.08
CA GLU A 122 -5.80 -4.76 -0.94
C GLU A 122 -4.65 -4.57 -1.93
N ALA A 123 -4.93 -4.24 -3.20
CA ALA A 123 -3.88 -3.86 -4.14
C ALA A 123 -3.11 -2.61 -3.69
N ALA A 124 -3.79 -1.61 -3.12
CA ALA A 124 -3.12 -0.43 -2.55
C ALA A 124 -2.26 -0.79 -1.33
N SER A 125 -2.73 -1.69 -0.47
CA SER A 125 -2.00 -2.21 0.69
C SER A 125 -0.75 -3.01 0.28
N ILE A 126 -0.86 -3.89 -0.72
CA ILE A 126 0.27 -4.67 -1.27
C ILE A 126 1.28 -3.73 -1.92
N THR A 127 0.83 -2.75 -2.71
CA THR A 127 1.69 -1.72 -3.30
C THR A 127 2.45 -0.95 -2.21
N ALA A 128 1.77 -0.59 -1.12
CA ALA A 128 2.42 0.06 0.03
C ALA A 128 3.46 -0.84 0.70
N ALA A 129 3.22 -2.15 0.79
CA ALA A 129 4.17 -3.11 1.33
C ALA A 129 5.44 -3.20 0.47
N PHE A 130 5.30 -3.26 -0.86
CA PHE A 130 6.42 -3.14 -1.78
C PHE A 130 7.16 -1.82 -1.60
N VAL A 131 6.44 -0.70 -1.53
CA VAL A 131 7.05 0.64 -1.41
C VAL A 131 7.85 0.80 -0.11
N LYS A 132 7.42 0.13 0.95
CA LYS A 132 8.10 0.14 2.24
C LYS A 132 9.37 -0.75 2.24
N SER A 133 9.55 -1.59 1.24
CA SER A 133 10.74 -2.42 1.09
C SER A 133 11.94 -1.60 0.64
N ASP A 134 13.13 -1.96 1.14
CA ASP A 134 14.40 -1.39 0.66
C ASP A 134 15.12 -2.31 -0.35
N SER A 135 14.50 -3.45 -0.72
CA SER A 135 15.03 -4.45 -1.64
C SER A 135 14.74 -4.12 -3.11
N GLU A 136 15.79 -3.98 -3.92
CA GLU A 136 15.69 -3.76 -5.38
C GLU A 136 14.90 -4.85 -6.10
N ASP A 137 15.05 -6.11 -5.67
CA ASP A 137 14.33 -7.23 -6.27
C ASP A 137 12.81 -7.12 -6.06
N LEU A 138 12.40 -6.73 -4.84
CA LEU A 138 11.00 -6.50 -4.54
C LEU A 138 10.43 -5.30 -5.29
N TRP A 139 11.25 -4.31 -5.64
CA TRP A 139 10.84 -3.19 -6.46
C TRP A 139 10.60 -3.56 -7.92
N ARG A 140 11.49 -4.38 -8.50
CA ARG A 140 11.26 -4.95 -9.84
C ARG A 140 9.97 -5.79 -9.86
N LEU A 141 9.71 -6.57 -8.81
CA LEU A 141 8.45 -7.30 -8.67
C LEU A 141 7.24 -6.36 -8.52
N CYS A 142 7.40 -5.21 -7.85
CA CYS A 142 6.34 -4.19 -7.76
C CYS A 142 5.96 -3.67 -9.14
N GLU A 143 6.92 -3.38 -10.02
CA GLU A 143 6.65 -2.96 -11.40
C GLU A 143 5.90 -4.04 -12.19
N GLN A 144 6.33 -5.30 -12.06
CA GLN A 144 5.64 -6.43 -12.68
C GLN A 144 4.22 -6.61 -12.14
N PHE A 145 4.03 -6.46 -10.84
CA PHE A 145 2.72 -6.50 -10.18
C PHE A 145 1.81 -5.39 -10.71
N MET A 146 2.31 -4.16 -10.82
CA MET A 146 1.56 -3.03 -11.40
C MET A 146 1.22 -3.25 -12.88
N ALA A 147 2.13 -3.84 -13.65
CA ALA A 147 1.87 -4.22 -15.04
C ALA A 147 0.79 -5.32 -15.12
N ALA A 148 0.80 -6.30 -14.21
CA ALA A 148 -0.22 -7.33 -14.14
C ALA A 148 -1.61 -6.75 -13.79
N LEU A 149 -1.69 -5.86 -12.80
CA LEU A 149 -2.91 -5.12 -12.47
C LEU A 149 -3.46 -4.33 -13.67
N SER A 150 -2.57 -3.77 -14.49
CA SER A 150 -2.96 -3.01 -15.69
C SER A 150 -3.54 -3.89 -16.79
N ARG A 151 -3.17 -5.18 -16.85
CA ARG A 151 -3.74 -6.15 -17.82
C ARG A 151 -5.09 -6.71 -17.36
N ALA A 152 -5.30 -6.77 -16.05
CA ALA A 152 -6.54 -7.26 -15.45
C ALA A 152 -7.67 -6.19 -15.43
N ASP A 153 -7.39 -4.96 -15.87
CA ASP A 153 -8.35 -3.85 -15.86
C ASP A 153 -9.52 -4.13 -16.83
N ASP A 154 -10.63 -4.65 -16.27
CA ASP A 154 -11.96 -4.26 -16.72
C ASP A 154 -12.20 -2.78 -16.35
N ILE A 155 -12.94 -2.04 -17.17
CA ILE A 155 -13.04 -0.57 -17.12
C ILE A 155 -13.50 -0.05 -15.74
N ASP A 156 -14.20 -0.89 -14.97
CA ASP A 156 -14.79 -0.58 -13.67
C ASP A 156 -13.83 -0.68 -12.46
N ARG A 157 -12.73 -1.45 -12.52
CA ARG A 157 -11.91 -1.72 -11.31
C ARG A 157 -10.70 -0.80 -11.11
N ARG A 158 -10.12 -0.23 -12.18
CA ARG A 158 -9.01 0.75 -12.14
C ARG A 158 -8.00 0.50 -11.00
N MET A 159 -7.41 -0.69 -11.06
CA MET A 159 -6.47 -1.17 -10.03
C MET A 159 -5.07 -0.62 -10.26
N SER A 160 -4.73 -0.29 -11.50
CA SER A 160 -3.42 0.22 -11.89
C SER A 160 -3.06 1.59 -11.28
N ASP A 161 -4.04 2.38 -10.85
CA ASP A 161 -3.83 3.71 -10.25
C ASP A 161 -3.76 3.73 -8.72
N VAL A 162 -3.67 2.56 -8.06
CA VAL A 162 -3.44 2.45 -6.61
C VAL A 162 -2.09 3.03 -6.16
N CYS A 163 -1.09 3.06 -7.05
CA CYS A 163 0.21 3.68 -6.77
C CYS A 163 0.13 5.21 -6.52
N PHE A 164 -0.97 5.86 -6.91
CA PHE A 164 -1.20 7.30 -6.68
C PHE A 164 -1.95 7.59 -5.36
N GLU A 165 -2.10 6.60 -4.49
CA GLU A 165 -2.96 6.69 -3.30
C GLU A 165 -2.20 6.82 -1.99
N GLU A 166 -2.95 7.12 -0.94
CA GLU A 166 -2.41 7.35 0.40
C GLU A 166 -1.54 6.21 0.91
N PRO A 167 -1.91 4.91 0.80
CA PRO A 167 -1.06 3.83 1.28
C PRO A 167 0.33 3.85 0.63
N ALA A 168 0.41 3.94 -0.70
CA ALA A 168 1.67 3.93 -1.44
C ALA A 168 2.50 5.21 -1.18
N ILE A 169 1.87 6.39 -1.25
CA ILE A 169 2.54 7.67 -1.00
C ILE A 169 3.10 7.73 0.42
N ASN A 170 2.30 7.34 1.41
CA ASN A 170 2.69 7.39 2.81
C ASN A 170 3.79 6.36 3.16
N ALA A 171 3.81 5.21 2.48
CA ALA A 171 4.81 4.16 2.67
C ALA A 171 6.24 4.60 2.31
N THR A 172 6.39 5.65 1.49
CA THR A 172 7.72 6.22 1.20
C THR A 172 8.40 6.76 2.45
N CYS A 173 7.63 7.19 3.46
CA CYS A 173 8.12 7.75 4.72
C CYS A 173 9.20 8.85 4.54
N ARG A 174 9.15 9.60 3.43
CA ARG A 174 10.15 10.62 3.05
C ARG A 174 11.58 10.08 2.88
N ILE A 175 11.73 8.78 2.63
CA ILE A 175 13.01 8.16 2.33
C ILE A 175 13.27 8.37 0.83
N ALA A 176 14.32 9.12 0.50
CA ALA A 176 14.63 9.56 -0.86
C ALA A 176 14.67 8.41 -1.88
N LYS A 177 15.24 7.26 -1.49
CA LYS A 177 15.25 6.05 -2.32
C LYS A 177 13.83 5.62 -2.69
N ARG A 178 12.94 5.47 -1.70
CA ARG A 178 11.55 5.03 -1.90
C ARG A 178 10.72 6.05 -2.69
N GLU A 179 10.97 7.35 -2.49
CA GLU A 179 10.33 8.40 -3.27
C GLU A 179 10.73 8.35 -4.75
N ASN A 180 12.02 8.18 -5.05
CA ASN A 180 12.50 8.03 -6.42
C ASN A 180 11.92 6.79 -7.10
N MET A 181 11.80 5.69 -6.36
CA MET A 181 11.20 4.46 -6.86
C MET A 181 9.70 4.61 -7.12
N LEU A 182 8.98 5.30 -6.23
CA LEU A 182 7.56 5.61 -6.47
C LEU A 182 7.36 6.55 -7.68
N ILE A 183 8.25 7.52 -7.88
CA ILE A 183 8.25 8.39 -9.07
C ILE A 183 8.47 7.55 -10.33
N SER A 184 9.46 6.66 -10.33
CA SER A 184 9.74 5.76 -11.46
C SER A 184 8.53 4.86 -11.76
N LEU A 185 7.86 4.37 -10.71
CA LEU A 185 6.63 3.59 -10.85
C LEU A 185 5.49 4.41 -11.47
N TRP A 186 5.30 5.68 -11.08
CA TRP A 186 4.33 6.56 -11.70
C TRP A 186 4.62 6.83 -13.17
N GLU A 187 5.89 6.95 -13.55
CA GLU A 187 6.31 7.10 -14.95
C GLU A 187 6.00 5.84 -15.76
N SER A 188 6.33 4.66 -15.23
CA SER A 188 6.03 3.37 -15.85
C SER A 188 4.53 3.16 -16.06
N VAL A 189 3.72 3.38 -15.02
CA VAL A 189 2.26 3.30 -15.11
C VAL A 189 1.70 4.38 -16.04
N GLY A 190 2.25 5.60 -15.99
CA GLY A 190 1.84 6.73 -16.84
C GLY A 190 2.11 6.50 -18.33
N ALA A 191 3.19 5.77 -18.66
CA ALA A 191 3.51 5.37 -20.02
C ALA A 191 2.50 4.36 -20.57
N ILE A 192 2.00 3.44 -19.72
CA ILE A 192 0.95 2.49 -20.07
C ILE A 192 -0.41 3.20 -20.17
N LYS A 193 -0.72 4.05 -19.18
CA LYS A 193 -2.03 4.66 -18.98
C LYS A 193 -1.87 6.09 -18.50
N LYS A 194 -2.23 7.05 -19.35
CA LYS A 194 -2.17 8.48 -19.01
C LYS A 194 -3.17 8.80 -17.88
N PRO A 195 -2.71 9.11 -16.65
CA PRO A 195 -3.61 9.41 -15.55
C PRO A 195 -4.34 10.73 -15.80
N LYS A 196 -5.61 10.80 -15.40
CA LYS A 196 -6.40 12.04 -15.50
C LYS A 196 -5.82 13.09 -14.55
N ALA A 197 -5.81 14.36 -14.97
CA ALA A 197 -5.38 15.48 -14.13
C ALA A 197 -6.09 15.50 -12.76
N ALA A 198 -7.37 15.10 -12.69
CA ALA A 198 -8.10 15.01 -11.44
C ALA A 198 -7.51 13.99 -10.44
N LYS A 199 -6.96 12.87 -10.92
CA LYS A 199 -6.30 11.85 -10.10
C LYS A 199 -4.93 12.34 -9.61
N LEU A 200 -4.14 12.93 -10.51
CA LEU A 200 -2.86 13.55 -10.15
C LEU A 200 -3.04 14.67 -9.12
N SER A 201 -4.08 15.49 -9.29
CA SER A 201 -4.44 16.56 -8.33
C SER A 201 -4.87 16.01 -6.98
N TYR A 202 -5.55 14.85 -6.95
CA TYR A 202 -5.88 14.15 -5.71
C TYR A 202 -4.61 13.64 -5.03
N ALA A 203 -3.72 12.97 -5.77
CA ALA A 203 -2.44 12.49 -5.26
C ALA A 203 -1.58 13.63 -4.68
N LEU A 204 -1.59 14.81 -5.29
CA LEU A 204 -0.90 15.99 -4.76
C LEU A 204 -1.48 16.43 -3.41
N GLY A 205 -2.81 16.37 -3.25
CA GLY A 205 -3.46 16.58 -1.97
C GLY A 205 -3.12 15.52 -0.92
N VAL A 206 -2.92 14.27 -1.35
CA VAL A 206 -2.46 13.18 -0.48
C VAL A 206 -1.03 13.46 0.01
N VAL A 207 -0.09 13.78 -0.89
CA VAL A 207 1.28 14.19 -0.53
C VAL A 207 1.26 15.31 0.50
N ALA A 208 0.44 16.35 0.27
CA ALA A 208 0.32 17.49 1.18
C ALA A 208 -0.21 17.13 2.58
N ARG A 209 -1.04 16.08 2.70
CA ARG A 209 -1.65 15.65 3.97
C ARG A 209 -0.76 14.68 4.74
N THR A 210 0.07 13.89 4.05
CA THR A 210 0.87 12.82 4.64
C THR A 210 2.34 13.15 4.75
N THR A 211 3.05 13.23 3.63
CA THR A 211 4.52 13.26 3.59
C THR A 211 5.10 14.66 3.43
N CYS A 212 4.35 15.61 2.86
CA CYS A 212 4.86 16.93 2.46
C CYS A 212 6.16 16.82 1.62
N SER A 213 6.26 15.76 0.82
CA SER A 213 7.43 15.48 0.00
C SER A 213 7.50 16.39 -1.22
N ILE A 214 8.51 17.26 -1.28
CA ILE A 214 8.77 18.13 -2.42
C ILE A 214 9.08 17.34 -3.70
N PRO A 215 9.93 16.27 -3.69
CA PRO A 215 10.14 15.45 -4.88
C PRO A 215 8.86 14.85 -5.45
N LEU A 216 8.02 14.23 -4.62
CA LEU A 216 6.74 13.66 -5.05
C LEU A 216 5.78 14.75 -5.56
N GLY A 217 5.68 15.87 -4.84
CA GLY A 217 4.84 17.00 -5.25
C GLY A 217 5.28 17.58 -6.59
N ARG A 218 6.59 17.70 -6.83
CA ARG A 218 7.16 18.18 -8.10
C ARG A 218 6.85 17.24 -9.26
N ALA A 219 7.06 15.93 -9.08
CA ALA A 219 6.75 14.95 -10.11
C ALA A 219 5.26 15.00 -10.52
N LEU A 220 4.34 15.08 -9.54
CA LEU A 220 2.91 15.19 -9.82
C LEU A 220 2.55 16.47 -10.60
N LEU A 221 3.15 17.60 -10.27
CA LEU A 221 2.96 18.86 -11.01
C LEU A 221 3.49 18.76 -12.45
N GLN A 222 4.67 18.14 -12.64
CA GLN A 222 5.24 17.90 -13.97
C GLN A 222 4.35 17.00 -14.84
N HIS A 223 3.64 16.05 -14.21
CA HIS A 223 2.65 15.21 -14.89
C HIS A 223 1.28 15.89 -15.11
N GLY A 224 1.10 17.14 -14.66
CA GLY A 224 -0.12 17.91 -14.91
C GLY A 224 -1.15 17.88 -13.78
N ALA A 225 -0.74 17.59 -12.53
CA ALA A 225 -1.57 17.87 -11.37
C ALA A 225 -1.93 19.37 -11.31
N ASN A 226 -3.18 19.68 -10.97
CA ASN A 226 -3.57 21.05 -10.69
C ASN A 226 -3.04 21.45 -9.30
N ILE A 227 -2.20 22.48 -9.25
CA ILE A 227 -1.60 23.00 -8.01
C ILE A 227 -2.64 23.36 -6.93
N ASN A 228 -3.83 23.78 -7.35
CA ASN A 228 -4.92 24.13 -6.44
C ASN A 228 -5.88 22.97 -6.15
N GLY A 229 -5.54 21.76 -6.60
CA GLY A 229 -6.32 20.53 -6.37
C GLY A 229 -7.55 20.40 -7.26
N GLN A 230 -8.46 19.50 -6.85
CA GLN A 230 -9.71 19.23 -7.57
C GLN A 230 -10.68 20.42 -7.50
N LYS A 231 -11.64 20.46 -8.43
CA LYS A 231 -12.73 21.44 -8.44
C LYS A 231 -13.87 20.95 -7.54
N GLY A 232 -14.54 21.86 -6.84
CA GLY A 232 -15.72 21.57 -6.02
C GLY A 232 -15.73 22.32 -4.69
N LYS A 233 -16.92 22.58 -4.14
CA LYS A 233 -17.08 23.36 -2.89
C LYS A 233 -16.45 22.71 -1.66
N LEU A 234 -16.37 21.37 -1.65
CA LEU A 234 -15.78 20.59 -0.56
C LEU A 234 -14.33 20.17 -0.83
N ALA A 235 -13.80 20.49 -2.02
CA ALA A 235 -12.44 20.14 -2.39
C ALA A 235 -11.44 20.95 -1.56
N VAL A 236 -10.51 20.24 -0.92
CA VAL A 236 -9.42 20.84 -0.14
C VAL A 236 -8.21 20.91 -1.07
N SER A 237 -7.65 22.11 -1.24
CA SER A 237 -6.44 22.27 -2.05
C SER A 237 -5.23 21.65 -1.34
N PRO A 238 -4.18 21.25 -2.07
CA PRO A 238 -2.90 20.86 -1.48
C PRO A 238 -2.35 21.87 -0.46
N LEU A 239 -2.42 23.18 -0.76
CA LEU A 239 -1.92 24.22 0.14
C LEU A 239 -2.62 24.21 1.51
N HIS A 240 -3.95 24.12 1.54
CA HIS A 240 -4.72 23.92 2.78
C HIS A 240 -4.34 22.65 3.54
N PHE A 241 -4.15 21.52 2.87
CA PHE A 241 -3.75 20.29 3.56
C PHE A 241 -2.41 20.47 4.26
N ALA A 242 -1.43 21.07 3.57
CA ALA A 242 -0.13 21.39 4.13
C ALA A 242 -0.23 22.38 5.30
N ALA A 243 -1.16 23.34 5.24
CA ALA A 243 -1.31 24.35 6.29
C ALA A 243 -1.93 23.82 7.61
N ARG A 244 -2.53 22.63 7.62
CA ARG A 244 -3.21 22.07 8.82
C ARG A 244 -2.28 21.64 9.95
N LYS A 245 -0.99 21.48 9.69
CA LYS A 245 0.00 21.06 10.69
C LYS A 245 1.15 22.08 10.72
N SER A 246 1.70 22.31 11.91
CA SER A 246 2.87 23.16 12.12
C SER A 246 4.11 22.29 12.27
N SER A 247 4.87 22.15 11.20
CA SER A 247 6.19 21.51 11.18
C SER A 247 7.07 22.13 10.10
N VAL A 248 8.38 21.88 10.15
CA VAL A 248 9.33 22.35 9.13
C VAL A 248 8.96 21.81 7.75
N GLU A 249 8.52 20.55 7.65
CA GLU A 249 8.08 19.93 6.41
C GLU A 249 6.87 20.62 5.81
N ASN A 250 5.86 20.85 6.63
CA ASN A 250 4.64 21.52 6.22
C ASN A 250 4.95 22.95 5.76
N ALA A 251 5.83 23.65 6.47
CA ALA A 251 6.27 24.99 6.11
C ALA A 251 7.02 25.03 4.77
N GLU A 252 8.01 24.17 4.57
CA GLU A 252 8.76 24.08 3.31
C GLU A 252 7.88 23.61 2.15
N PHE A 253 6.93 22.70 2.40
CA PHE A 253 6.01 22.25 1.36
C PHE A 253 4.99 23.34 1.01
N MET A 254 4.48 24.12 1.97
CA MET A 254 3.66 25.31 1.69
C MET A 254 4.44 26.34 0.86
N ARG A 255 5.70 26.62 1.22
CA ARG A 255 6.60 27.48 0.44
C ARG A 255 6.74 26.96 -0.99
N PHE A 256 7.07 25.69 -1.16
CA PHE A 256 7.14 25.04 -2.47
C PHE A 256 5.85 25.22 -3.29
N LEU A 257 4.68 24.92 -2.71
CA LEU A 257 3.39 25.07 -3.39
C LEU A 257 3.12 26.52 -3.79
N LEU A 258 3.41 27.49 -2.91
CA LEU A 258 3.24 28.91 -3.21
C LEU A 258 4.16 29.34 -4.35
N PHE A 259 5.44 28.96 -4.35
CA PHE A 259 6.35 29.23 -5.47
C PHE A 259 5.88 28.57 -6.77
N ALA A 260 5.27 27.39 -6.69
CA ALA A 260 4.66 26.69 -7.82
C ALA A 260 3.31 27.30 -8.30
N GLY A 261 2.82 28.38 -7.67
CA GLY A 261 1.62 29.10 -8.09
C GLY A 261 0.32 28.65 -7.39
N ALA A 262 0.41 28.04 -6.22
CA ALA A 262 -0.76 27.80 -5.39
C ALA A 262 -1.41 29.14 -4.99
N ASP A 263 -2.75 29.16 -4.98
CA ASP A 263 -3.54 30.32 -4.59
C ASP A 263 -3.64 30.39 -3.04
N PRO A 264 -3.02 31.40 -2.40
CA PRO A 264 -3.06 31.56 -0.95
C PRO A 264 -4.42 32.01 -0.41
N GLU A 265 -5.30 32.53 -1.27
CA GLU A 265 -6.62 33.05 -0.87
C GLU A 265 -7.75 32.09 -1.20
N ARG A 266 -7.45 30.97 -1.88
CA ARG A 266 -8.46 29.96 -2.17
C ARG A 266 -9.13 29.56 -0.86
N VAL A 267 -10.46 29.50 -0.84
CA VAL A 267 -11.21 29.07 0.34
C VAL A 267 -11.61 27.60 0.19
N SER A 268 -11.39 26.81 1.23
CA SER A 268 -11.92 25.45 1.35
C SER A 268 -12.62 25.27 2.69
N ARG A 269 -13.87 24.77 2.66
CA ARG A 269 -14.69 24.59 3.87
C ARG A 269 -14.75 25.85 4.75
N SER A 270 -14.91 27.01 4.10
CA SER A 270 -15.00 28.34 4.74
C SER A 270 -13.73 28.80 5.48
N ARG A 271 -12.59 28.17 5.24
CA ARG A 271 -11.29 28.60 5.79
C ARG A 271 -10.32 28.85 4.64
N ARG A 272 -9.39 29.78 4.84
CA ARG A 272 -8.22 29.99 3.98
C ARG A 272 -7.01 29.23 4.52
N PRO A 273 -5.97 29.00 3.71
CA PRO A 273 -4.70 28.47 4.20
C PRO A 273 -4.14 29.29 5.36
N SER A 274 -4.24 30.62 5.31
CA SER A 274 -3.81 31.55 6.36
C SER A 274 -4.50 31.34 7.71
N ASP A 275 -5.69 30.74 7.72
CA ASP A 275 -6.46 30.51 8.94
C ASP A 275 -6.05 29.22 9.66
N GLU A 276 -5.24 28.38 9.02
CA GLU A 276 -4.74 27.10 9.54
C GLU A 276 -3.48 27.32 10.41
N ILE A 277 -3.25 26.39 11.35
CA ILE A 277 -2.19 26.53 12.36
C ILE A 277 -0.78 26.58 11.77
N GLY A 278 -0.53 25.82 10.70
CA GLY A 278 0.78 25.80 10.03
C GLY A 278 1.13 27.13 9.40
N ALA A 279 0.15 27.83 8.80
CA ALA A 279 0.37 29.17 8.25
C ALA A 279 0.57 30.22 9.35
N LYS A 280 -0.20 30.13 10.44
CA LYS A 280 -0.06 31.04 11.60
C LYS A 280 1.29 30.93 12.29
N GLU A 281 1.83 29.71 12.36
CA GLU A 281 3.13 29.44 13.00
C GLU A 281 4.30 29.39 12.01
N ILE A 282 4.09 29.76 10.74
CA ILE A 282 5.10 29.59 9.69
C ILE A 282 6.41 30.35 9.97
N VAL A 283 6.32 31.46 10.70
CA VAL A 283 7.48 32.27 11.15
C VAL A 283 8.45 31.46 12.01
N ARG A 284 7.95 30.49 12.77
CA ARG A 284 8.78 29.59 13.59
C ARG A 284 9.71 28.72 12.74
N TRP A 285 9.29 28.40 11.53
CA TRP A 285 9.97 27.43 10.66
C TRP A 285 10.77 28.10 9.55
N LEU A 286 10.26 29.20 8.98
CA LEU A 286 10.89 29.89 7.83
C LEU A 286 11.51 31.24 8.19
N GLY A 287 11.36 31.71 9.43
CA GLY A 287 11.85 33.03 9.84
C GLY A 287 11.13 34.21 9.19
N MET A 288 9.97 33.98 8.57
CA MET A 288 9.13 34.99 7.93
C MET A 288 7.65 34.70 8.15
N THR A 289 6.83 35.74 8.19
CA THR A 289 5.37 35.66 8.31
C THR A 289 4.72 35.09 7.05
N TRP A 290 3.48 34.62 7.17
CA TRP A 290 2.69 34.15 6.02
C TRP A 290 2.57 35.21 4.93
N ASN A 291 2.32 36.47 5.30
CA ASN A 291 2.15 37.56 4.35
C ASN A 291 3.46 37.88 3.62
N GLU A 292 4.60 37.90 4.33
CA GLU A 292 5.92 38.07 3.72
C GLU A 292 6.22 36.96 2.72
N LEU A 293 5.94 35.71 3.08
CA LEU A 293 6.12 34.57 2.17
C LEU A 293 5.24 34.70 0.92
N VAL A 294 3.95 35.02 1.08
CA VAL A 294 3.02 35.20 -0.04
C VAL A 294 3.50 36.31 -0.97
N GLU A 295 3.92 37.45 -0.42
CA GLU A 295 4.40 38.58 -1.21
C GLU A 295 5.71 38.25 -1.94
N GLN A 296 6.67 37.60 -1.26
CA GLN A 296 7.89 37.11 -1.89
C GLN A 296 7.60 36.22 -3.10
N THR A 297 6.63 35.31 -2.98
CA THR A 297 6.27 34.42 -4.11
C THR A 297 5.62 35.18 -5.27
N ARG A 298 4.86 36.25 -5.00
CA ARG A 298 4.25 37.11 -6.02
C ARG A 298 5.33 37.88 -6.78
N ASP A 299 6.29 38.44 -6.08
CA ASP A 299 7.39 39.21 -6.67
C ASP A 299 8.33 38.34 -7.49
N CYS A 300 8.66 37.14 -7.01
CA CYS A 300 9.44 36.18 -7.81
C CYS A 300 8.74 35.83 -9.13
N ARG A 301 7.41 35.58 -9.12
CA ARG A 301 6.65 35.29 -10.35
C ARG A 301 6.56 36.49 -11.30
N ARG A 302 6.51 37.72 -10.78
CA ARG A 302 6.54 38.95 -11.58
C ARG A 302 7.91 39.17 -12.23
N SER A 303 8.98 38.75 -11.55
CA SER A 303 10.37 38.98 -11.96
C SER A 303 10.92 37.92 -12.92
N THR A 304 10.25 36.77 -13.10
CA THR A 304 10.58 35.78 -14.13
C THR A 304 9.91 36.15 -15.45
N PRO A 305 10.62 36.70 -16.45
CA PRO A 305 10.01 37.09 -17.71
C PRO A 305 9.55 35.86 -18.49
N THR A 306 8.33 35.93 -19.03
CA THR A 306 7.78 34.95 -19.98
C THR A 306 8.42 35.17 -21.36
N THR A 307 9.72 34.89 -21.50
CA THR A 307 10.33 34.78 -22.82
C THR A 307 10.13 33.33 -23.28
N PRO A 308 9.44 33.07 -24.42
CA PRO A 308 9.36 31.72 -24.95
C PRO A 308 10.78 31.21 -25.25
N PRO A 309 11.09 29.93 -24.97
CA PRO A 309 12.41 29.39 -25.24
C PRO A 309 12.69 29.46 -26.74
N ASP A 310 13.81 30.07 -27.10
CA ASP A 310 14.37 30.00 -28.45
C ASP A 310 14.60 28.51 -28.79
N PRO A 311 13.95 27.96 -29.84
CA PRO A 311 14.07 26.56 -30.21
C PRO A 311 15.50 26.14 -30.62
N SER A 312 16.43 27.10 -30.72
CA SER A 312 17.83 26.88 -31.07
C SER A 312 18.71 26.40 -29.92
N VAL A 313 18.29 26.56 -28.65
CA VAL A 313 19.19 26.42 -27.49
C VAL A 313 18.85 25.18 -26.67
N LYS A 314 19.76 24.20 -26.66
CA LYS A 314 19.66 23.01 -25.80
C LYS A 314 19.81 23.43 -24.33
N PRO A 315 18.93 22.97 -23.42
CA PRO A 315 19.01 23.33 -22.00
C PRO A 315 20.27 22.73 -21.36
N GLY A 316 21.09 23.60 -20.75
CA GLY A 316 22.24 23.20 -19.94
C GLY A 316 21.85 22.74 -18.53
N PRO A 317 22.73 22.00 -17.82
CA PRO A 317 22.44 21.48 -16.49
C PRO A 317 22.32 22.60 -15.45
N TRP A 318 21.16 22.67 -14.79
CA TRP A 318 20.85 23.67 -13.77
C TRP A 318 21.53 23.31 -12.43
N ARG A 319 22.19 24.29 -11.80
CA ARG A 319 22.79 24.18 -10.45
C ARG A 319 22.01 25.05 -9.47
N PRO A 320 21.61 24.54 -8.30
CA PRO A 320 20.97 25.36 -7.27
C PRO A 320 22.01 26.18 -6.49
N ALA A 321 21.60 27.37 -6.07
CA ALA A 321 22.28 28.18 -5.06
C ALA A 321 21.87 27.74 -3.65
#